data_AF-A0A818DD87-F1
#
_entry.id   AF-A0A818DD87-F1
#
_cell.length_a   1.000
_cell.length_b   1.000
_cell.length_c   1.000
_cell.angle_alpha   90.00
_cell.angle_beta   90.00
_cell.angle_gamma   90.00
#
_symmetry.space_group_name_H-M   'P 1'
#
loop_
_entity.id
_entity.type
_entity.pdbx_description
1 polymer ?
#
loop_
_entity_poly.entity_id
_entity_poly.type
_entity_poly.pdbx_seq_one_letter_code
_entity_poly.pdbx_strand_id
1 'polypeptide(L)'
;MHIRFHHHRLPGDEYDLKLLSNRDNRPILFNIIQYDEAHYTEHNYNCLSELNGFLSTTPCSSKDYCTWINVEGIHRTDILDELSNRFNFHPLTKEDIYTINERMKLDLLDNGSCIYLLMKMFYVHPETEHIHQEQISFILKENNFLITFQEAKDELNSIDIFQIVKNRLKNNRGRIRSLKIDYLFYCLIDILIENYMFVLDRISTKIDTIDKLLMNKLKQNNYVDVSSHNFNSETLALIYHIKHDMLSFRILCQPLREIIIKLQKAQDRISLTNQTVQYRRQYRRKKRPKRITLSGYYFFNPNSDSLTHRWSLGNIQEKAPLFNEYIFMYFKDLNDHIILLHDRIDTYCDLLSSLISFYVILNEAEMNRIMTFLTLVSIIFIPLTFFCGLFSMNFHNTPPLTWHHGYFLILVILGAGAIFTITYFKWKNWL
;
A
#
# COMPACT_ATOMS: atom_id res chain seq x y z
N MET A 1 30.65 -1.11 -34.81
CA MET A 1 30.11 0.10 -34.14
C MET A 1 29.19 -0.38 -33.02
N HIS A 2 29.76 -0.70 -31.85
CA HIS A 2 29.02 -1.20 -30.69
C HIS A 2 28.49 0.01 -29.89
N ILE A 3 27.17 0.22 -29.93
CA ILE A 3 26.50 1.20 -29.08
C ILE A 3 26.37 0.56 -27.71
N ARG A 4 27.17 1.04 -26.74
CA ARG A 4 27.00 0.75 -25.31
C ARG A 4 25.70 1.39 -24.86
N PHE A 5 24.70 0.58 -24.51
CA PHE A 5 23.59 1.02 -23.67
C PHE A 5 24.15 1.32 -22.29
N HIS A 6 24.39 2.60 -22.00
CA HIS A 6 24.43 3.06 -20.62
C HIS A 6 23.04 2.85 -20.05
N HIS A 7 22.85 1.79 -19.26
CA HIS A 7 21.76 1.73 -18.32
C HIS A 7 21.89 2.96 -17.41
N HIS A 8 21.10 4.00 -17.68
CA HIS A 8 20.79 5.01 -16.69
C HIS A 8 20.10 4.27 -15.55
N ARG A 9 20.86 3.97 -14.48
CA ARG A 9 20.30 3.55 -13.21
C ARG A 9 19.34 4.65 -12.76
N LEU A 10 18.13 4.26 -12.37
CA LEU A 10 17.17 5.20 -11.81
C LEU A 10 17.79 5.79 -10.53
N PRO A 11 17.64 7.09 -10.25
CA PRO A 11 18.23 7.72 -9.07
C PRO A 11 17.79 7.08 -7.74
N GLY A 12 16.67 6.35 -7.72
CA GLY A 12 16.20 5.56 -6.56
C GLY A 12 17.08 4.35 -6.23
N ASP A 13 17.58 3.62 -7.22
CA ASP A 13 18.37 2.39 -6.98
C ASP A 13 19.72 2.68 -6.31
N GLU A 14 20.34 3.82 -6.63
CA GLU A 14 21.61 4.26 -6.05
C GLU A 14 21.42 4.89 -4.65
N TYR A 15 20.23 5.44 -4.39
CA TYR A 15 19.80 5.93 -3.07
C TYR A 15 19.53 4.77 -2.11
N ASP A 16 18.79 3.75 -2.56
CA ASP A 16 18.48 2.54 -1.78
C ASP A 16 19.76 1.80 -1.38
N LEU A 17 20.74 1.68 -2.28
CA LEU A 17 22.05 1.07 -1.99
C LEU A 17 22.90 1.87 -0.99
N LYS A 18 22.82 3.22 -1.00
CA LYS A 18 23.50 4.06 -0.01
C LYS A 18 22.83 3.99 1.36
N LEU A 19 21.50 3.94 1.41
CA LEU A 19 20.71 3.73 2.64
C LEU A 19 21.05 2.39 3.29
N LEU A 20 21.19 1.33 2.49
CA LEU A 20 21.59 -0.01 2.93
C LEU A 20 22.96 -0.02 3.62
N SER A 21 23.94 0.77 3.16
CA SER A 21 25.28 0.83 3.77
C SER A 21 25.36 1.61 5.09
N ASN A 22 24.36 2.46 5.38
CA ASN A 22 24.40 3.44 6.48
C ASN A 22 23.45 3.12 7.65
N ARG A 23 22.79 1.96 7.60
CA ARG A 23 21.85 1.45 8.64
C ARG A 23 22.54 0.63 9.74
N ASP A 24 23.72 0.09 9.49
CA ASP A 24 24.41 -0.86 10.40
C ASP A 24 24.96 -0.24 11.70
N ASN A 25 25.13 1.10 11.77
CA ASN A 25 25.80 1.76 12.90
C ASN A 25 24.88 2.61 13.79
N ARG A 26 23.55 2.44 13.68
CA ARG A 26 22.59 3.30 14.40
C ARG A 26 22.24 2.77 15.78
N PRO A 27 22.05 3.66 16.77
CA PRO A 27 21.67 3.25 18.12
C PRO A 27 20.27 2.64 18.11
N ILE A 28 20.10 1.58 18.89
CA ILE A 28 18.81 0.92 19.10
C ILE A 28 18.12 1.61 20.26
N LEU A 29 16.86 1.96 20.07
CA LEU A 29 16.07 2.66 21.07
C LEU A 29 14.94 1.75 21.53
N PHE A 30 14.89 1.51 22.84
CA PHE A 30 13.80 0.81 23.49
C PHE A 30 12.94 1.82 24.21
N ASN A 31 11.70 2.02 23.76
CA ASN A 31 10.71 2.79 24.50
C ASN A 31 9.72 1.82 25.16
N ILE A 32 9.70 1.80 26.49
CA ILE A 32 8.80 0.97 27.29
C ILE A 32 7.77 1.88 27.94
N ILE A 33 6.50 1.62 27.60
CA ILE A 33 5.34 2.32 28.15
C ILE A 33 4.53 1.34 28.98
N GLN A 34 4.38 1.63 30.27
CA GLN A 34 3.49 0.92 31.17
C GLN A 34 2.36 1.84 31.60
N TYR A 35 1.13 1.33 31.58
CA TYR A 35 -0.02 2.11 31.98
C TYR A 35 -1.14 1.24 32.55
N ASP A 36 -1.92 1.84 33.44
CA ASP A 36 -3.23 1.38 33.87
C ASP A 36 -4.22 2.55 33.72
N GLU A 37 -5.42 2.48 34.31
CA GLU A 37 -6.41 3.57 34.23
C GLU A 37 -5.93 4.90 34.84
N ALA A 38 -5.08 4.84 35.89
CA ALA A 38 -4.63 5.99 36.68
C ALA A 38 -3.16 6.39 36.42
N HIS A 39 -2.27 5.42 36.28
CA HIS A 39 -0.82 5.56 36.20
C HIS A 39 -0.32 5.39 34.77
N TYR A 40 0.75 6.12 34.46
CA TYR A 40 1.48 6.02 33.20
C TYR A 40 2.96 6.26 33.48
N THR A 41 3.80 5.37 33.00
CA THR A 41 5.26 5.46 33.09
C THR A 41 5.87 5.16 31.73
N GLU A 42 6.82 5.99 31.31
CA GLU A 42 7.56 5.86 30.05
C GLU A 42 9.04 5.83 30.38
N HIS A 43 9.73 4.81 29.86
CA HIS A 43 11.17 4.62 30.04
C HIS A 43 11.84 4.40 28.68
N ASN A 44 12.89 5.17 28.41
CA ASN A 44 13.69 5.01 27.21
C ASN A 44 15.05 4.42 27.58
N TYR A 45 15.42 3.32 26.95
CA TYR A 45 16.70 2.64 27.14
C TYR A 45 17.45 2.53 25.82
N ASN A 46 18.77 2.66 25.89
CA ASN A 46 19.66 2.55 24.72
C ASN A 46 20.41 1.22 24.70
N CYS A 47 20.27 0.40 25.74
CA CYS A 47 20.98 -0.85 25.90
C CYS A 47 20.07 -1.98 26.38
N LEU A 48 20.35 -3.19 25.90
CA LEU A 48 19.58 -4.39 26.20
C LEU A 48 19.77 -4.87 27.65
N SER A 49 20.94 -4.63 28.26
CA SER A 49 21.18 -4.95 29.67
C SER A 49 20.25 -4.20 30.63
N GLU A 50 19.92 -2.95 30.31
CA GLU A 50 19.02 -2.11 31.11
C GLU A 50 17.57 -2.58 30.96
N LEU A 51 17.19 -3.00 29.75
CA LEU A 51 15.90 -3.63 29.48
C LEU A 51 15.74 -4.95 30.25
N ASN A 52 16.79 -5.79 30.29
CA ASN A 52 16.79 -7.01 31.11
C ASN A 52 16.69 -6.72 32.61
N GLY A 53 17.35 -5.66 33.08
CA GLY A 53 17.22 -5.15 34.44
C GLY A 53 15.77 -4.74 34.76
N PHE A 54 15.13 -4.00 33.88
CA PHE A 54 13.74 -3.57 34.03
C PHE A 54 12.75 -4.75 34.01
N LEU A 55 12.88 -5.66 33.02
CA LEU A 55 12.02 -6.85 32.89
C LEU A 55 12.17 -7.86 34.04
N SER A 56 13.28 -7.80 34.80
CA SER A 56 13.52 -8.66 35.95
C SER A 56 13.07 -8.06 37.29
N THR A 57 13.02 -6.73 37.38
CA THR A 57 12.72 -5.99 38.63
C THR A 57 11.28 -5.50 38.71
N THR A 58 10.62 -5.25 37.57
CA THR A 58 9.19 -4.91 37.54
C THR A 58 8.36 -6.15 37.27
N PRO A 59 7.20 -6.32 37.93
CA PRO A 59 6.25 -7.37 37.57
C PRO A 59 5.57 -6.99 36.24
N CYS A 60 6.29 -7.12 35.13
CA CYS A 60 5.76 -7.05 33.75
C CYS A 60 4.64 -8.07 33.48
N SER A 61 4.36 -8.97 34.42
CA SER A 61 3.30 -9.98 34.38
C SER A 61 2.30 -9.84 35.55
N SER A 62 2.10 -8.63 36.09
CA SER A 62 0.92 -8.38 36.90
C SER A 62 -0.29 -8.20 35.98
N LYS A 63 -1.42 -8.86 36.28
CA LYS A 63 -2.64 -8.85 35.43
C LYS A 63 -3.26 -7.46 35.24
N ASP A 64 -2.79 -6.47 35.99
CA ASP A 64 -3.43 -5.17 36.14
C ASP A 64 -2.82 -4.07 35.27
N TYR A 65 -1.55 -4.21 34.84
CA TYR A 65 -0.88 -3.21 33.98
C TYR A 65 -0.82 -3.66 32.52
N CYS A 66 -0.93 -2.70 31.61
CA CYS A 66 -0.65 -2.88 30.19
C CYS A 66 0.79 -2.45 29.90
N THR A 67 1.55 -3.27 29.16
CA THR A 67 2.94 -2.96 28.80
C THR A 67 3.09 -2.95 27.28
N TRP A 68 3.57 -1.83 26.74
CA TRP A 68 3.97 -1.67 25.35
C TRP A 68 5.48 -1.45 25.27
N ILE A 69 6.18 -2.32 24.54
CA ILE A 69 7.61 -2.19 24.24
C ILE A 69 7.76 -1.86 22.76
N ASN A 70 8.25 -0.67 22.45
CA ASN A 70 8.66 -0.28 21.10
C ASN A 70 10.17 -0.43 20.95
N VAL A 71 10.59 -1.23 19.98
CA VAL A 71 11.99 -1.47 19.62
C VAL A 71 12.25 -0.82 18.27
N GLU A 72 13.08 0.22 18.25
CA GLU A 72 13.49 0.91 17.03
C GLU A 72 14.93 0.50 16.67
N GLY A 73 15.16 0.04 15.44
CA GLY A 73 16.48 -0.35 14.94
C GLY A 73 16.75 -1.86 14.96
N ILE A 74 16.03 -2.61 14.13
CA ILE A 74 16.11 -4.09 14.03
C ILE A 74 17.44 -4.60 13.39
N HIS A 75 18.35 -3.71 12.98
CA HIS A 75 19.55 -4.08 12.21
C HIS A 75 20.53 -5.03 12.93
N ARG A 76 20.42 -5.20 14.26
CA ARG A 76 21.29 -6.11 15.03
C ARG A 76 20.61 -7.43 15.34
N THR A 77 21.14 -8.51 14.77
CA THR A 77 20.70 -9.90 15.01
C THR A 77 20.79 -10.31 16.47
N ASP A 78 21.81 -9.84 17.20
CA ASP A 78 22.05 -10.21 18.61
C ASP A 78 20.85 -9.90 19.52
N ILE A 79 20.20 -8.75 19.28
CA ILE A 79 19.09 -8.25 20.10
C ILE A 79 17.82 -9.03 19.84
N LEU A 80 17.54 -9.33 18.58
CA LEU A 80 16.40 -10.18 18.21
C LEU A 80 16.56 -11.58 18.75
N ASP A 81 17.76 -12.14 18.75
CA ASP A 81 18.04 -13.47 19.29
C ASP A 81 17.72 -13.54 20.79
N GLU A 82 18.14 -12.53 21.53
CA GLU A 82 17.89 -12.45 22.97
C GLU A 82 16.41 -12.21 23.29
N LEU A 83 15.76 -11.29 22.56
CA LEU A 83 14.31 -11.07 22.69
C LEU A 83 13.51 -12.31 22.26
N SER A 84 13.94 -13.00 21.21
CA SER A 84 13.32 -14.23 20.72
C SER A 84 13.42 -15.35 21.75
N ASN A 85 14.56 -15.50 22.41
CA ASN A 85 14.74 -16.49 23.46
C ASN A 85 13.91 -16.12 24.71
N ARG A 86 13.89 -14.84 25.09
CA ARG A 86 13.19 -14.35 26.29
C ARG A 86 11.68 -14.44 26.15
N PHE A 87 11.16 -14.04 24.98
CA PHE A 87 9.74 -14.07 24.69
C PHE A 87 9.34 -15.35 23.94
N ASN A 88 10.23 -16.29 23.68
CA ASN A 88 9.91 -17.56 22.99
C ASN A 88 9.14 -17.34 21.67
N PHE A 89 9.68 -16.52 20.78
CA PHE A 89 9.08 -16.33 19.45
C PHE A 89 9.27 -17.57 18.58
N HIS A 90 8.32 -17.83 17.68
CA HIS A 90 8.47 -18.91 16.71
C HIS A 90 9.60 -18.56 15.72
N PRO A 91 10.46 -19.52 15.31
CA PRO A 91 11.58 -19.25 14.40
C PRO A 91 11.19 -18.54 13.10
N LEU A 92 10.03 -18.89 12.51
CA LEU A 92 9.49 -18.21 11.33
C LEU A 92 9.18 -16.73 11.58
N THR A 93 8.66 -16.38 12.77
CA THR A 93 8.38 -14.98 13.13
C THR A 93 9.66 -14.17 13.23
N LYS A 94 10.74 -14.77 13.71
CA LYS A 94 12.05 -14.13 13.74
C LYS A 94 12.60 -13.89 12.34
N GLU A 95 12.48 -14.88 11.45
CA GLU A 95 12.88 -14.75 10.04
C GLU A 95 12.09 -13.63 9.34
N ASP A 96 10.78 -13.55 9.58
CA ASP A 96 9.92 -12.50 9.02
C ASP A 96 10.29 -11.08 9.47
N ILE A 97 10.69 -10.93 10.74
CA ILE A 97 11.12 -9.64 11.29
C ILE A 97 12.43 -9.18 10.63
N TYR A 98 13.32 -10.11 10.29
CA TYR A 98 14.60 -9.81 9.63
C TYR A 98 14.47 -9.66 8.11
N THR A 99 13.53 -10.36 7.50
CA THR A 99 13.36 -10.37 6.05
C THR A 99 12.84 -9.03 5.57
N ILE A 100 13.69 -8.32 4.82
CA ILE A 100 13.37 -7.03 4.21
C ILE A 100 12.25 -7.23 3.20
N ASN A 101 11.30 -6.28 3.16
CA ASN A 101 10.19 -6.26 2.21
C ASN A 101 9.27 -7.49 2.26
N GLU A 102 9.20 -8.17 3.41
CA GLU A 102 8.26 -9.26 3.60
C GLU A 102 6.81 -8.74 3.51
N ARG A 103 5.90 -9.56 2.96
CA ARG A 103 4.51 -9.16 2.71
C ARG A 103 3.75 -9.01 4.03
N MET A 104 2.87 -8.01 4.09
CA MET A 104 2.00 -7.84 5.26
C MET A 104 1.19 -9.11 5.50
N LYS A 105 1.15 -9.54 6.76
CA LYS A 105 0.47 -10.76 7.17
C LYS A 105 0.10 -10.71 8.63
N LEU A 106 -0.93 -11.48 8.98
CA LEU A 106 -1.29 -11.73 10.36
C LEU A 106 -1.29 -13.23 10.62
N ASP A 107 -0.58 -13.67 11.65
CA ASP A 107 -0.51 -15.06 12.02
C ASP A 107 -0.91 -15.26 13.48
N LEU A 108 -1.76 -16.26 13.70
CA LEU A 108 -2.24 -16.68 15.01
C LEU A 108 -1.33 -17.80 15.49
N LEU A 109 -0.40 -17.47 16.39
CA LEU A 109 0.61 -18.38 16.91
C LEU A 109 0.13 -19.03 18.23
N ASP A 110 0.74 -20.15 18.59
CA ASP A 110 0.48 -20.87 19.85
C ASP A 110 -1.01 -21.13 20.12
N ASN A 111 -1.71 -21.69 19.13
CA ASN A 111 -3.17 -21.93 19.15
C ASN A 111 -4.02 -20.67 19.37
N GLY A 112 -3.50 -19.47 19.07
CA GLY A 112 -4.17 -18.19 19.23
C GLY A 112 -3.87 -17.46 20.54
N SER A 113 -2.80 -17.84 21.24
CA SER A 113 -2.32 -17.12 22.45
C SER A 113 -1.30 -16.01 22.15
N CYS A 114 -0.84 -15.94 20.90
CA CYS A 114 0.00 -14.88 20.40
C CYS A 114 -0.48 -14.47 19.01
N ILE A 115 -0.55 -13.17 18.74
CA ILE A 115 -0.85 -12.63 17.41
C ILE A 115 0.39 -11.93 16.92
N TYR A 116 0.87 -12.37 15.77
CA TYR A 116 1.89 -11.69 15.01
C TYR A 116 1.24 -10.93 13.87
N LEU A 117 1.55 -9.64 13.72
CA LEU A 117 1.08 -8.81 12.61
C LEU A 117 2.27 -8.07 12.02
N LEU A 118 2.46 -8.22 10.71
CA LEU A 118 3.42 -7.49 9.91
C LEU A 118 2.68 -6.48 9.04
N MET A 119 3.04 -5.21 9.15
CA MET A 119 2.49 -4.12 8.34
C MET A 119 3.61 -3.26 7.75
N LYS A 120 3.23 -2.33 6.88
CA LYS A 120 4.13 -1.31 6.35
C LYS A 120 3.78 0.05 6.95
N MET A 121 4.77 0.90 7.11
CA MET A 121 4.61 2.31 7.34
C MET A 121 5.04 3.04 6.09
N PHE A 122 4.26 4.01 5.65
CA PHE A 122 4.59 4.82 4.49
C PHE A 122 4.97 6.23 4.91
N TYR A 123 6.02 6.75 4.31
CA TYR A 123 6.48 8.13 4.47
C TYR A 123 6.56 8.78 3.10
N VAL A 124 6.05 9.99 2.98
CA VAL A 124 6.17 10.78 1.74
C VAL A 124 7.30 11.76 1.93
N HIS A 125 8.33 11.66 1.10
CA HIS A 125 9.46 12.59 1.14
C HIS A 125 8.96 14.01 0.82
N PRO A 126 9.29 15.03 1.63
CA PRO A 126 8.77 16.40 1.45
C PRO A 126 9.22 17.05 0.13
N GLU A 127 10.47 16.82 -0.30
CA GLU A 127 11.01 17.38 -1.55
C GLU A 127 10.73 16.53 -2.80
N THR A 128 11.01 15.22 -2.75
CA THR A 128 10.91 14.35 -3.94
C THR A 128 9.51 13.77 -4.15
N GLU A 129 8.63 13.87 -3.15
CA GLU A 129 7.30 13.24 -3.11
C GLU A 129 7.30 11.72 -3.36
N HIS A 130 8.45 11.06 -3.25
CA HIS A 130 8.54 9.61 -3.31
C HIS A 130 7.99 8.99 -2.02
N ILE A 131 7.33 7.84 -2.18
CA ILE A 131 6.77 7.06 -1.09
C ILE A 131 7.84 6.08 -0.63
N HIS A 132 8.36 6.28 0.57
CA HIS A 132 9.21 5.33 1.26
C HIS A 132 8.36 4.40 2.10
N GLN A 133 8.75 3.14 2.17
CA GLN A 133 8.11 2.14 3.01
C GLN A 133 9.08 1.64 4.08
N GLU A 134 8.56 1.41 5.27
CA GLU A 134 9.26 0.82 6.40
C GLU A 134 8.43 -0.36 6.91
N GLN A 135 9.08 -1.42 7.37
CA GLN A 135 8.39 -2.54 8.01
C GLN A 135 8.13 -2.26 9.49
N ILE A 136 6.90 -2.55 9.93
CA ILE A 136 6.59 -2.65 11.36
C ILE A 136 5.99 -4.01 11.69
N SER A 137 6.54 -4.64 12.71
CA SER A 137 6.02 -5.89 13.28
C SER A 137 5.37 -5.63 14.63
N PHE A 138 4.25 -6.27 14.88
CA PHE A 138 3.54 -6.27 16.15
C PHE A 138 3.43 -7.69 16.68
N ILE A 139 3.69 -7.85 17.97
CA ILE A 139 3.51 -9.10 18.70
C ILE A 139 2.62 -8.82 19.90
N LEU A 140 1.37 -9.27 19.81
CA LEU A 140 0.41 -9.19 20.90
C LEU A 140 0.38 -10.53 21.64
N LYS A 141 0.54 -10.48 22.97
CA LYS A 141 0.59 -11.66 23.83
C LYS A 141 -0.44 -11.59 24.95
N GLU A 142 -0.64 -12.74 25.59
CA GLU A 142 -1.36 -12.83 26.85
C GLU A 142 -0.73 -11.90 27.92
N ASN A 143 -1.51 -11.59 28.96
CA ASN A 143 -1.11 -10.69 30.07
C ASN A 143 -0.85 -9.24 29.67
N ASN A 144 -1.65 -8.68 28.76
CA ASN A 144 -1.64 -7.27 28.38
C ASN A 144 -0.29 -6.77 27.84
N PHE A 145 0.38 -7.58 27.02
CA PHE A 145 1.72 -7.30 26.54
C PHE A 145 1.74 -7.11 25.02
N LEU A 146 2.33 -5.99 24.57
CA LEU A 146 2.50 -5.67 23.16
C LEU A 146 3.97 -5.30 22.89
N ILE A 147 4.55 -5.92 21.87
CA ILE A 147 5.89 -5.59 21.40
C ILE A 147 5.79 -5.11 19.95
N THR A 148 6.40 -3.97 19.64
CA THR A 148 6.51 -3.45 18.29
C THR A 148 7.97 -3.36 17.88
N PHE A 149 8.26 -3.75 16.64
CA PHE A 149 9.58 -3.66 16.03
C PHE A 149 9.51 -2.71 14.83
N GLN A 150 10.37 -1.70 14.81
CA GLN A 150 10.51 -0.70 13.76
C GLN A 150 11.93 -0.70 13.21
N GLU A 151 12.11 -0.32 11.96
CA GLU A 151 13.45 -0.09 11.41
C GLU A 151 14.06 1.17 12.05
N ALA A 152 15.38 1.38 11.92
CA ALA A 152 15.99 2.56 12.53
C ALA A 152 15.51 3.83 11.81
N LYS A 153 15.13 4.85 12.59
CA LYS A 153 14.78 6.17 12.06
C LYS A 153 15.92 6.73 11.19
N ASP A 154 15.58 7.05 9.95
CA ASP A 154 16.36 7.88 9.02
C ASP A 154 16.06 9.37 9.28
N GLU A 155 16.90 10.31 8.80
CA GLU A 155 16.57 11.75 8.79
C GLU A 155 15.20 12.02 8.13
N LEU A 156 14.83 11.15 7.20
CA LEU A 156 13.56 11.14 6.48
C LEU A 156 12.36 10.61 7.30
N ASN A 157 12.60 9.73 8.28
CA ASN A 157 11.57 9.09 9.13
C ASN A 157 11.51 9.76 10.53
N SER A 158 11.82 11.05 10.60
CA SER A 158 11.83 11.79 11.87
C SER A 158 10.44 11.97 12.49
N ILE A 159 9.37 11.83 11.69
CA ILE A 159 7.98 11.95 12.15
C ILE A 159 7.51 10.59 12.67
N ASP A 160 7.43 10.47 13.99
CA ASP A 160 6.81 9.31 14.63
C ASP A 160 5.28 9.39 14.49
N ILE A 161 4.73 8.57 13.59
CA ILE A 161 3.29 8.49 13.31
C ILE A 161 2.51 8.11 14.60
N PHE A 162 3.11 7.36 15.52
CA PHE A 162 2.49 6.95 16.78
C PHE A 162 2.56 7.99 17.89
N GLN A 163 3.16 9.15 17.64
CA GLN A 163 3.19 10.23 18.63
C GLN A 163 1.79 10.63 19.09
N ILE A 164 0.79 10.52 18.21
CA ILE A 164 -0.62 10.76 18.53
C ILE A 164 -1.10 9.79 19.62
N VAL A 165 -0.80 8.49 19.51
CA VAL A 165 -1.13 7.47 20.52
C VAL A 165 -0.34 7.67 21.81
N LYS A 166 0.97 7.94 21.71
CA LYS A 166 1.82 8.23 22.88
C LYS A 166 1.28 9.42 23.67
N ASN A 167 0.89 10.50 22.99
CA ASN A 167 0.29 11.69 23.61
C ASN A 167 -1.08 11.40 24.23
N ARG A 168 -1.91 10.55 23.60
CA ARG A 168 -3.21 10.12 24.16
C ARG A 168 -3.02 9.28 25.42
N LEU A 169 -2.05 8.37 25.43
CA LEU A 169 -1.67 7.60 26.61
C LEU A 169 -1.15 8.53 27.71
N LYS A 170 -0.19 9.40 27.44
CA LYS A 170 0.42 10.29 28.44
C LYS A 170 -0.58 11.25 29.10
N ASN A 171 -1.51 11.80 28.32
CA ASN A 171 -2.49 12.79 28.80
C ASN A 171 -3.84 12.19 29.21
N ASN A 172 -3.98 10.87 29.25
CA ASN A 172 -5.23 10.15 29.52
C ASN A 172 -6.44 10.66 28.69
N ARG A 173 -6.25 10.79 27.37
CA ARG A 173 -7.31 11.28 26.47
C ARG A 173 -8.11 10.13 25.86
N GLY A 174 -9.43 10.18 25.99
CA GLY A 174 -10.35 9.16 25.48
C GLY A 174 -10.38 7.94 26.39
N ARG A 175 -10.58 6.75 25.79
CA ARG A 175 -10.71 5.47 26.52
C ARG A 175 -9.46 4.59 26.48
N ILE A 176 -8.33 5.14 26.03
CA ILE A 176 -7.13 4.35 25.71
C ILE A 176 -6.47 3.69 26.93
N ARG A 177 -6.58 4.29 28.12
CA ARG A 177 -6.09 3.71 29.38
C ARG A 177 -7.09 2.77 30.04
N SER A 178 -8.39 3.07 29.93
CA SER A 178 -9.46 2.24 30.49
C SER A 178 -9.64 0.92 29.73
N LEU A 179 -9.28 0.91 28.44
CA LEU A 179 -9.29 -0.29 27.60
C LEU A 179 -7.88 -0.91 27.65
N LYS A 180 -7.82 -2.25 27.61
CA LYS A 180 -6.57 -3.01 27.79
C LYS A 180 -5.65 -2.87 26.57
N ILE A 181 -4.57 -3.65 26.55
CA ILE A 181 -3.56 -3.62 25.47
C ILE A 181 -4.15 -3.90 24.09
N ASP A 182 -5.26 -4.63 24.02
CA ASP A 182 -5.93 -5.00 22.79
C ASP A 182 -6.47 -3.76 22.06
N TYR A 183 -6.99 -2.78 22.81
CA TYR A 183 -7.41 -1.50 22.24
C TYR A 183 -6.23 -0.63 21.80
N LEU A 184 -5.09 -0.69 22.50
CA LEU A 184 -3.87 -0.03 22.05
C LEU A 184 -3.41 -0.62 20.72
N PHE A 185 -3.42 -1.94 20.59
CA PHE A 185 -3.10 -2.64 19.34
C PHE A 185 -4.01 -2.17 18.19
N TYR A 186 -5.33 -2.08 18.41
CA TYR A 186 -6.25 -1.48 17.45
C TYR A 186 -5.87 -0.03 17.10
N CYS A 187 -5.62 0.84 18.09
CA CYS A 187 -5.29 2.25 17.85
C CYS A 187 -4.04 2.42 16.99
N LEU A 188 -3.04 1.55 17.17
CA LEU A 188 -1.82 1.59 16.36
C LEU A 188 -2.09 1.18 14.91
N ILE A 189 -2.90 0.14 14.69
CA ILE A 189 -3.28 -0.29 13.34
C ILE A 189 -4.16 0.77 12.66
N ASP A 190 -5.10 1.36 13.38
CA ASP A 190 -6.00 2.39 12.86
C ASP A 190 -5.20 3.60 12.36
N ILE A 191 -4.22 4.06 13.14
CA ILE A 191 -3.29 5.12 12.71
C ILE A 191 -2.48 4.73 11.46
N LEU A 192 -2.07 3.46 11.32
CA LEU A 192 -1.41 3.02 10.09
C LEU A 192 -2.35 3.09 8.88
N ILE A 193 -3.61 2.68 9.04
CA ILE A 193 -4.60 2.73 7.97
C ILE A 193 -4.96 4.18 7.62
N GLU A 194 -5.09 5.07 8.61
CA GLU A 194 -5.25 6.50 8.38
C GLU A 194 -4.07 7.08 7.58
N ASN A 195 -2.84 6.67 7.90
CA ASN A 195 -1.67 7.07 7.13
C ASN A 195 -1.71 6.53 5.68
N TYR A 196 -2.27 5.34 5.45
CA TYR A 196 -2.45 4.81 4.10
C TYR A 196 -3.42 5.66 3.29
N MET A 197 -4.50 6.14 3.91
CA MET A 197 -5.42 7.09 3.28
C MET A 197 -4.72 8.39 2.91
N PHE A 198 -3.89 8.93 3.81
CA PHE A 198 -3.11 10.14 3.54
C PHE A 198 -2.19 9.98 2.32
N VAL A 199 -1.46 8.86 2.22
CA VAL A 199 -0.61 8.57 1.06
C VAL A 199 -1.43 8.46 -0.22
N LEU A 200 -2.59 7.81 -0.14
CA LEU A 200 -3.48 7.67 -1.29
C LEU A 200 -4.01 9.02 -1.78
N ASP A 201 -4.36 9.92 -0.86
CA ASP A 201 -4.77 11.29 -1.21
C ASP A 201 -3.63 12.05 -1.91
N ARG A 202 -2.36 11.86 -1.52
CA ARG A 202 -1.20 12.44 -2.23
C ARG A 202 -1.10 11.89 -3.65
N ILE A 203 -1.26 10.58 -3.86
CA ILE A 203 -1.31 9.99 -5.21
C ILE A 203 -2.49 10.56 -6.01
N SER A 204 -3.67 10.72 -5.39
CA SER A 204 -4.84 11.35 -6.02
C SER A 204 -4.53 12.76 -6.51
N THR A 205 -3.84 13.58 -5.71
CA THR A 205 -3.47 14.93 -6.16
C THR A 205 -2.55 14.89 -7.37
N LYS A 206 -1.62 13.92 -7.46
CA LYS A 206 -0.78 13.73 -8.65
C LYS A 206 -1.62 13.31 -9.87
N ILE A 207 -2.60 12.42 -9.70
CA ILE A 207 -3.54 12.04 -10.77
C ILE A 207 -4.31 13.27 -11.28
N ASP A 208 -4.79 14.14 -10.40
CA ASP A 208 -5.48 15.38 -10.77
C ASP A 208 -4.58 16.34 -11.58
N THR A 209 -3.26 16.36 -11.31
CA THR A 209 -2.33 17.16 -12.11
C THR A 209 -2.23 16.66 -13.54
N ILE A 210 -2.20 15.33 -13.76
CA ILE A 210 -2.20 14.74 -15.10
C ILE A 210 -3.47 15.14 -15.84
N ASP A 211 -4.64 15.00 -15.19
CA ASP A 211 -5.92 15.35 -15.81
C ASP A 211 -5.93 16.80 -16.29
N LYS A 212 -5.50 17.74 -15.43
CA LYS A 212 -5.37 19.17 -15.79
C LYS A 212 -4.40 19.40 -16.95
N LEU A 213 -3.26 18.70 -16.98
CA LEU A 213 -2.29 18.80 -18.08
C LEU A 213 -2.89 18.33 -19.41
N LEU A 214 -3.58 17.19 -19.43
CA LEU A 214 -4.23 16.65 -20.63
C LEU A 214 -5.39 17.55 -21.10
N MET A 215 -6.19 18.08 -20.17
CA MET A 215 -7.27 19.03 -20.48
C MET A 215 -6.75 20.35 -21.05
N ASN A 216 -5.63 20.86 -20.53
CA ASN A 216 -5.00 22.05 -21.09
C ASN A 216 -4.45 21.81 -22.49
N LYS A 217 -3.87 20.63 -22.76
CA LYS A 217 -3.44 20.23 -24.11
C LYS A 217 -4.61 20.20 -25.09
N LEU A 218 -5.76 19.66 -24.68
CA LEU A 218 -6.98 19.72 -25.48
C LEU A 218 -7.38 21.15 -25.86
N LYS A 219 -7.41 22.05 -24.87
CA LYS A 219 -7.78 23.46 -25.10
C LYS A 219 -6.79 24.18 -26.01
N GLN A 220 -5.50 23.89 -25.85
CA GLN A 220 -4.45 24.44 -26.70
C GLN A 220 -4.49 23.89 -28.12
N ASN A 221 -4.98 22.68 -28.37
CA ASN A 221 -5.07 22.16 -29.74
C ASN A 221 -5.99 22.98 -30.69
N ASN A 222 -6.81 23.89 -30.14
CA ASN A 222 -7.56 24.89 -30.90
C ASN A 222 -6.76 26.15 -31.27
N TYR A 223 -5.52 26.32 -30.77
CA TYR A 223 -4.63 27.45 -31.05
C TYR A 223 -3.23 26.92 -31.36
N VAL A 224 -2.80 27.07 -32.61
CA VAL A 224 -1.56 26.48 -33.13
C VAL A 224 -0.34 27.10 -32.44
N ASP A 225 0.31 26.37 -31.53
CA ASP A 225 1.66 26.67 -31.08
C ASP A 225 2.56 25.44 -31.19
N VAL A 226 3.73 25.65 -31.81
CA VAL A 226 4.66 24.64 -32.36
C VAL A 226 5.66 24.14 -31.29
N SER A 227 5.40 24.37 -30.01
CA SER A 227 6.31 24.09 -28.89
C SER A 227 6.08 22.72 -28.21
N SER A 228 5.33 21.80 -28.82
CA SER A 228 4.75 20.62 -28.14
C SER A 228 5.63 19.34 -28.12
N HIS A 229 6.85 19.34 -28.67
CA HIS A 229 7.64 18.11 -28.74
C HIS A 229 8.18 17.60 -27.39
N ASN A 230 8.43 18.47 -26.40
CA ASN A 230 8.86 18.03 -25.06
C ASN A 230 7.69 17.61 -24.15
N PHE A 231 6.48 18.11 -24.41
CA PHE A 231 5.30 17.86 -23.57
C PHE A 231 4.93 16.38 -23.51
N ASN A 232 5.02 15.66 -24.63
CA ASN A 232 4.65 14.25 -24.68
C ASN A 232 5.63 13.36 -23.91
N SER A 233 6.92 13.68 -23.93
CA SER A 233 7.94 12.91 -23.20
C SER A 233 7.79 13.06 -21.69
N GLU A 234 7.65 14.29 -21.20
CA GLU A 234 7.55 14.59 -19.77
C GLU A 234 6.21 14.11 -19.17
N THR A 235 5.10 14.34 -19.87
CA THR A 235 3.76 13.88 -19.42
C THR A 235 3.69 12.36 -19.37
N LEU A 236 4.27 11.67 -20.36
CA LEU A 236 4.32 10.21 -20.39
C LEU A 236 5.19 9.67 -19.25
N ALA A 237 6.37 10.26 -19.00
CA ALA A 237 7.21 9.87 -17.86
C ALA A 237 6.45 10.04 -16.52
N LEU A 238 5.77 11.17 -16.33
CA LEU A 238 4.94 11.43 -15.14
C LEU A 238 3.83 10.38 -14.97
N ILE A 239 3.10 10.07 -16.05
CA ILE A 239 2.08 9.02 -16.07
C ILE A 239 2.66 7.66 -15.66
N TYR A 240 3.83 7.29 -16.19
CA TYR A 240 4.48 6.03 -15.84
C TYR A 240 4.92 5.97 -14.37
N HIS A 241 5.50 7.06 -13.84
CA HIS A 241 5.89 7.13 -12.42
C HIS A 241 4.68 6.98 -11.50
N ILE A 242 3.60 7.72 -11.76
CA ILE A 242 2.38 7.64 -10.94
C ILE A 242 1.73 6.26 -11.04
N LYS A 243 1.72 5.66 -12.23
CA LYS A 243 1.25 4.27 -12.41
C LYS A 243 2.06 3.28 -11.60
N HIS A 244 3.38 3.42 -11.62
CA HIS A 244 4.26 2.56 -10.85
C HIS A 244 4.02 2.70 -9.34
N ASP A 245 3.95 3.93 -8.83
CA ASP A 245 3.68 4.22 -7.42
C ASP A 245 2.31 3.66 -6.98
N MET A 246 1.28 3.86 -7.81
CA MET A 246 -0.07 3.40 -7.54
C MET A 246 -0.19 1.87 -7.51
N LEU A 247 0.44 1.17 -8.47
CA LEU A 247 0.45 -0.29 -8.51
C LEU A 247 1.25 -0.88 -7.35
N SER A 248 2.40 -0.28 -7.04
CA SER A 248 3.22 -0.67 -5.89
C SER A 248 2.41 -0.54 -4.60
N PHE A 249 1.73 0.59 -4.39
CA PHE A 249 0.87 0.80 -3.23
C PHE A 249 -0.28 -0.21 -3.16
N ARG A 250 -0.97 -0.48 -4.29
CA ARG A 250 -2.04 -1.49 -4.37
C ARG A 250 -1.56 -2.89 -3.97
N ILE A 251 -0.41 -3.32 -4.47
CA ILE A 251 0.18 -4.64 -4.15
C ILE A 251 0.48 -4.73 -2.66
N LEU A 252 1.02 -3.64 -2.07
CA LEU A 252 1.31 -3.60 -0.65
C LEU A 252 0.04 -3.64 0.20
N CYS A 253 -1.05 -2.97 -0.19
CA CYS A 253 -2.30 -2.95 0.58
C CYS A 253 -3.16 -4.22 0.39
N GLN A 254 -2.96 -5.02 -0.66
CA GLN A 254 -3.79 -6.20 -0.97
C GLN A 254 -4.02 -7.18 0.21
N PRO A 255 -3.01 -7.50 1.06
CA PRO A 255 -3.18 -8.45 2.16
C PRO A 255 -4.03 -7.92 3.33
N LEU A 256 -4.36 -6.63 3.38
CA LEU A 256 -5.14 -6.03 4.48
C LEU A 256 -6.50 -6.72 4.68
N ARG A 257 -7.14 -7.10 3.57
CA ARG A 257 -8.40 -7.86 3.62
C ARG A 257 -8.24 -9.20 4.32
N GLU A 258 -7.16 -9.93 4.05
CA GLU A 258 -6.88 -11.21 4.71
C GLU A 258 -6.57 -11.03 6.20
N ILE A 259 -5.83 -9.97 6.54
CA ILE A 259 -5.50 -9.59 7.93
C ILE A 259 -6.79 -9.40 8.73
N ILE A 260 -7.76 -8.64 8.21
CA ILE A 260 -9.04 -8.45 8.89
C ILE A 260 -9.81 -9.75 9.02
N ILE A 261 -9.89 -10.55 7.96
CA ILE A 261 -10.62 -11.82 8.00
C ILE A 261 -10.02 -12.73 9.09
N LYS A 262 -8.69 -12.74 9.24
CA LYS A 262 -8.01 -13.48 10.31
C LYS A 262 -8.28 -12.87 11.70
N LEU A 263 -8.32 -11.54 11.84
CA LEU A 263 -8.71 -10.86 13.09
C LEU A 263 -10.16 -11.19 13.48
N GLN A 264 -11.09 -11.13 12.55
CA GLN A 264 -12.50 -11.49 12.76
C GLN A 264 -12.66 -12.96 13.15
N LYS A 265 -11.94 -13.87 12.49
CA LYS A 265 -11.92 -15.30 12.87
C LYS A 265 -11.34 -15.52 14.26
N ALA A 266 -10.32 -14.75 14.65
CA ALA A 266 -9.78 -14.79 16.02
C ALA A 266 -10.85 -14.32 17.04
N GLN A 267 -11.63 -13.30 16.68
CA GLN A 267 -12.81 -12.84 17.42
C GLN A 267 -13.89 -13.94 17.56
N ASP A 268 -14.24 -14.65 16.48
CA ASP A 268 -15.30 -15.66 16.50
C ASP A 268 -14.95 -16.85 17.41
N ARG A 269 -13.68 -17.25 17.43
CA ARG A 269 -13.18 -18.29 18.36
C ARG A 269 -13.40 -17.91 19.82
N ILE A 270 -13.22 -16.63 20.17
CA ILE A 270 -13.43 -16.12 21.53
C ILE A 270 -14.93 -16.16 21.88
N SER A 271 -15.78 -15.72 20.95
CA SER A 271 -17.23 -15.68 21.12
C SER A 271 -17.83 -17.08 21.37
N LEU A 272 -17.40 -18.08 20.59
CA LEU A 272 -17.83 -19.47 20.73
C LEU A 272 -17.36 -20.11 22.05
N THR A 273 -16.14 -19.77 22.50
CA THR A 273 -15.59 -20.24 23.78
C THR A 273 -16.41 -19.69 24.95
N ASN A 274 -16.79 -18.42 24.92
CA ASN A 274 -17.61 -17.80 25.96
C ASN A 274 -19.02 -18.42 26.05
N GLN A 275 -19.67 -18.69 24.91
CA GLN A 275 -20.97 -19.36 24.87
C GLN A 275 -20.92 -20.80 25.40
N THR A 276 -19.90 -21.59 25.03
CA THR A 276 -19.74 -22.96 25.54
C THR A 276 -19.41 -23.00 27.03
N VAL A 277 -18.61 -22.04 27.54
CA VAL A 277 -18.34 -21.90 28.97
C VAL A 277 -19.60 -21.50 29.74
N GLN A 278 -20.41 -20.56 29.24
CA GLN A 278 -21.69 -20.20 29.85
C GLN A 278 -22.65 -21.39 29.88
N TYR A 279 -22.76 -22.15 28.79
CA TYR A 279 -23.56 -23.36 28.71
C TYR A 279 -23.09 -24.43 29.72
N ARG A 280 -21.77 -24.67 29.80
CA ARG A 280 -21.16 -25.59 30.80
C ARG A 280 -21.43 -25.14 32.24
N ARG A 281 -21.35 -23.84 32.53
CA ARG A 281 -21.67 -23.28 33.87
C ARG A 281 -23.16 -23.44 34.21
N GLN A 282 -24.06 -23.23 33.25
CA GLN A 282 -25.50 -23.47 33.43
C GLN A 282 -25.81 -24.96 33.66
N TYR A 283 -25.16 -25.87 32.94
CA TYR A 283 -25.30 -27.32 33.14
C TYR A 283 -24.74 -27.80 34.49
N ARG A 284 -23.57 -27.29 34.91
CA ARG A 284 -22.99 -27.58 36.25
C ARG A 284 -23.88 -27.08 37.38
N ARG A 285 -24.57 -25.95 37.21
CA ARG A 285 -25.56 -25.46 38.20
C ARG A 285 -26.81 -26.34 38.29
N LYS A 286 -27.24 -26.96 37.20
CA LYS A 286 -28.38 -27.92 37.19
C LYS A 286 -28.03 -29.31 37.76
N LYS A 287 -26.76 -29.72 37.76
CA LYS A 287 -26.27 -31.00 38.34
C LYS A 287 -25.64 -30.83 39.73
N ARG A 288 -26.28 -30.13 40.66
CA ARG A 288 -26.00 -30.35 42.10
C ARG A 288 -26.74 -31.64 42.51
N PRO A 289 -26.05 -32.72 42.94
CA PRO A 289 -26.74 -33.93 43.35
C PRO A 289 -27.56 -33.63 44.61
N LYS A 290 -28.88 -33.80 44.53
CA LYS A 290 -29.70 -33.94 45.74
C LYS A 290 -29.20 -35.21 46.44
N ARG A 291 -28.70 -35.09 47.67
CA ARG A 291 -28.51 -36.25 48.56
C ARG A 291 -29.87 -36.89 48.75
N ILE A 292 -30.12 -37.99 48.07
CA ILE A 292 -31.25 -38.88 48.33
C ILE A 292 -30.61 -40.18 48.83
N THR A 293 -30.81 -40.45 50.12
CA THR A 293 -30.52 -41.73 50.74
C THR A 293 -31.63 -42.74 50.44
N LEU A 294 -31.19 -44.00 50.29
CA LEU A 294 -31.91 -45.27 50.40
C LEU A 294 -32.52 -45.92 49.14
N SER A 295 -31.97 -47.13 48.92
CA SER A 295 -32.67 -48.41 48.72
C SER A 295 -33.04 -48.82 47.29
N GLY A 296 -32.29 -49.83 46.80
CA GLY A 296 -32.91 -50.97 46.15
C GLY A 296 -32.68 -51.14 44.66
N TYR A 297 -31.86 -52.15 44.33
CA TYR A 297 -31.95 -53.07 43.19
C TYR A 297 -31.60 -52.58 41.75
N TYR A 298 -30.40 -53.02 41.31
CA TYR A 298 -29.90 -53.49 39.98
C TYR A 298 -30.23 -52.71 38.69
N PHE A 299 -29.32 -52.46 37.74
CA PHE A 299 -28.28 -53.31 37.15
C PHE A 299 -27.13 -52.44 36.62
N PHE A 300 -25.87 -52.79 36.90
CA PHE A 300 -24.77 -52.49 35.98
C PHE A 300 -23.79 -53.66 35.99
N ASN A 301 -23.69 -54.33 34.84
CA ASN A 301 -22.84 -55.47 34.55
C ASN A 301 -21.36 -55.02 34.51
N PRO A 302 -20.44 -55.60 35.28
CA PRO A 302 -19.07 -55.09 35.40
C PRO A 302 -18.05 -55.71 34.43
N ASN A 303 -18.45 -56.43 33.37
CA ASN A 303 -17.51 -57.11 32.46
C ASN A 303 -17.80 -56.87 30.97
N SER A 304 -17.75 -55.62 30.52
CA SER A 304 -17.52 -55.31 29.11
C SER A 304 -16.48 -54.20 28.97
N ASP A 305 -15.22 -54.59 29.06
CA ASP A 305 -14.11 -53.85 28.48
C ASP A 305 -14.32 -53.77 26.96
N SER A 306 -14.96 -52.71 26.49
CA SER A 306 -14.69 -52.15 25.16
C SER A 306 -15.25 -50.73 25.07
N LEU A 307 -14.36 -49.81 24.70
CA LEU A 307 -14.64 -48.43 24.30
C LEU A 307 -14.99 -47.48 25.43
N THR A 308 -14.00 -47.32 26.31
CA THR A 308 -13.52 -46.01 26.72
C THR A 308 -13.43 -45.05 25.52
N HIS A 309 -14.53 -44.38 25.17
CA HIS A 309 -14.45 -43.04 24.60
C HIS A 309 -13.94 -42.11 25.70
N ARG A 310 -12.65 -42.29 26.04
CA ARG A 310 -11.78 -41.21 26.49
C ARG A 310 -11.94 -40.13 25.45
N TRP A 311 -12.81 -39.17 25.73
CA TRP A 311 -12.79 -37.90 25.03
C TRP A 311 -11.38 -37.35 25.20
N SER A 312 -10.56 -37.56 24.19
CA SER A 312 -9.36 -36.82 23.86
C SER A 312 -9.74 -35.39 23.47
N LEU A 313 -10.61 -34.75 24.25
CA LEU A 313 -10.56 -33.30 24.39
C LEU A 313 -9.25 -33.07 25.13
N GLY A 314 -8.19 -32.92 24.34
CA GLY A 314 -6.91 -32.45 24.82
C GLY A 314 -7.16 -31.30 25.79
N ASN A 315 -6.33 -31.24 26.83
CA ASN A 315 -6.30 -30.13 27.76
C ASN A 315 -6.17 -28.81 26.99
N ILE A 316 -7.29 -28.25 26.53
CA ILE A 316 -7.43 -26.84 26.22
C ILE A 316 -7.40 -26.24 27.62
N GLN A 317 -6.20 -26.00 28.13
CA GLN A 317 -6.02 -25.01 29.19
C GLN A 317 -6.81 -23.79 28.72
N GLU A 318 -7.86 -23.42 29.45
CA GLU A 318 -8.66 -22.21 29.23
C GLU A 318 -7.71 -21.01 29.39
N LYS A 319 -6.94 -20.73 28.35
CA LYS A 319 -6.11 -19.54 28.20
C LYS A 319 -7.04 -18.34 28.05
N ALA A 320 -6.70 -17.24 28.73
CA ALA A 320 -7.54 -16.05 28.71
C ALA A 320 -7.68 -15.52 27.28
N PRO A 321 -8.88 -15.07 26.86
CA PRO A 321 -9.05 -14.51 25.52
C PRO A 321 -8.19 -13.25 25.38
N LEU A 322 -7.43 -13.18 24.27
CA LEU A 322 -6.57 -12.01 23.95
C LEU A 322 -7.37 -10.73 23.73
N PHE A 323 -8.62 -10.85 23.26
CA PHE A 323 -9.50 -9.73 22.97
C PHE A 323 -10.65 -9.64 23.97
N ASN A 324 -10.96 -8.41 24.40
CA ASN A 324 -12.12 -8.10 25.20
C ASN A 324 -13.39 -8.01 24.31
N GLU A 325 -14.56 -8.31 24.87
CA GLU A 325 -15.85 -8.33 24.15
C GLU A 325 -16.21 -6.95 23.54
N TYR A 326 -15.69 -5.86 24.12
CA TYR A 326 -15.89 -4.50 23.61
C TYR A 326 -15.04 -4.16 22.38
N ILE A 327 -14.00 -4.94 22.05
CA ILE A 327 -13.13 -4.61 20.91
C ILE A 327 -13.82 -4.81 19.55
N PHE A 328 -14.90 -5.60 19.53
CA PHE A 328 -15.60 -5.98 18.30
C PHE A 328 -16.11 -4.79 17.50
N MET A 329 -16.55 -3.72 18.17
CA MET A 329 -17.01 -2.51 17.50
C MET A 329 -15.86 -1.80 16.78
N TYR A 330 -14.66 -1.80 17.37
CA TYR A 330 -13.48 -1.15 16.80
C TYR A 330 -12.89 -1.92 15.63
N PHE A 331 -12.87 -3.27 15.68
CA PHE A 331 -12.46 -4.06 14.51
C PHE A 331 -13.44 -3.97 13.35
N LYS A 332 -14.73 -3.74 13.62
CA LYS A 332 -15.70 -3.44 12.56
C LYS A 332 -15.38 -2.11 11.89
N ASP A 333 -15.11 -1.08 12.67
CA ASP A 333 -14.70 0.25 12.16
C ASP A 333 -13.43 0.16 11.31
N LEU A 334 -12.42 -0.55 11.81
CA LEU A 334 -11.18 -0.86 11.08
C LEU A 334 -11.43 -1.56 9.74
N ASN A 335 -12.37 -2.51 9.73
CA ASN A 335 -12.77 -3.20 8.51
C ASN A 335 -13.41 -2.25 7.50
N ASP A 336 -14.28 -1.34 7.95
CA ASP A 336 -14.91 -0.34 7.09
C ASP A 336 -13.86 0.63 6.51
N HIS A 337 -12.86 1.05 7.29
CA HIS A 337 -11.74 1.87 6.82
C HIS A 337 -10.90 1.17 5.75
N ILE A 338 -10.59 -0.12 5.91
CA ILE A 338 -9.81 -0.87 4.91
C ILE A 338 -10.63 -1.15 3.64
N ILE A 339 -11.94 -1.41 3.75
CA ILE A 339 -12.82 -1.54 2.57
C ILE A 339 -12.79 -0.22 1.79
N LEU A 340 -12.98 0.91 2.48
CA LEU A 340 -12.90 2.23 1.86
C LEU A 340 -11.54 2.47 1.21
N LEU A 341 -10.44 2.04 1.84
CA LEU A 341 -9.09 2.17 1.28
C LEU A 341 -8.98 1.39 -0.03
N HIS A 342 -9.44 0.14 -0.05
CA HIS A 342 -9.43 -0.70 -1.26
C HIS A 342 -10.29 -0.11 -2.38
N ASP A 343 -11.50 0.34 -2.07
CA ASP A 343 -12.40 0.95 -3.07
C ASP A 343 -11.78 2.22 -3.69
N ARG A 344 -11.13 3.06 -2.87
CA ARG A 344 -10.41 4.24 -3.37
C ARG A 344 -9.19 3.85 -4.22
N ILE A 345 -8.44 2.84 -3.81
CA ILE A 345 -7.30 2.32 -4.59
C ILE A 345 -7.78 1.86 -5.98
N ASP A 346 -8.86 1.09 -6.04
CA ASP A 346 -9.40 0.60 -7.31
C ASP A 346 -9.93 1.77 -8.16
N THR A 347 -10.66 2.71 -7.56
CA THR A 347 -11.17 3.91 -8.24
C THR A 347 -10.04 4.73 -8.87
N TYR A 348 -8.94 4.97 -8.14
CA TYR A 348 -7.80 5.72 -8.66
C TYR A 348 -6.98 4.94 -9.71
N CYS A 349 -6.92 3.62 -9.63
CA CYS A 349 -6.34 2.79 -10.70
C CYS A 349 -7.14 2.91 -12.00
N ASP A 350 -8.47 2.91 -11.90
CA ASP A 350 -9.36 3.04 -13.06
C ASP A 350 -9.30 4.44 -13.65
N LEU A 351 -9.30 5.49 -12.80
CA LEU A 351 -9.11 6.88 -13.23
C LEU A 351 -7.78 7.05 -13.97
N LEU A 352 -6.68 6.54 -13.40
CA LEU A 352 -5.38 6.61 -14.04
C LEU A 352 -5.34 5.87 -15.38
N SER A 353 -5.98 4.70 -15.47
CA SER A 353 -6.10 3.94 -16.72
C SER A 353 -6.93 4.68 -17.78
N SER A 354 -7.98 5.38 -17.35
CA SER A 354 -8.78 6.27 -18.20
C SER A 354 -7.94 7.43 -18.73
N LEU A 355 -7.15 8.10 -17.88
CA LEU A 355 -6.25 9.19 -18.30
C LEU A 355 -5.16 8.71 -19.26
N ILE A 356 -4.62 7.50 -19.06
CA ILE A 356 -3.67 6.90 -20.01
C ILE A 356 -4.32 6.71 -21.38
N SER A 357 -5.53 6.15 -21.39
CA SER A 357 -6.28 5.93 -22.64
C SER A 357 -6.60 7.26 -23.32
N PHE A 358 -6.99 8.26 -22.55
CA PHE A 358 -7.24 9.60 -23.03
C PHE A 358 -5.97 10.25 -23.62
N TYR A 359 -4.81 10.14 -22.97
CA TYR A 359 -3.53 10.59 -23.51
C TYR A 359 -3.21 9.95 -24.87
N VAL A 360 -3.44 8.64 -25.01
CA VAL A 360 -3.24 7.93 -26.29
C VAL A 360 -4.16 8.50 -27.38
N ILE A 361 -5.44 8.72 -27.06
CA ILE A 361 -6.41 9.32 -27.99
C ILE A 361 -5.95 10.72 -28.43
N LEU A 362 -5.45 11.55 -27.51
CA LEU A 362 -4.93 12.88 -27.85
C LEU A 362 -3.74 12.79 -28.82
N ASN A 363 -2.84 11.84 -28.60
CA ASN A 363 -1.69 11.64 -29.45
C ASN A 363 -2.08 11.10 -30.85
N GLU A 364 -3.07 10.22 -30.92
CA GLU A 364 -3.63 9.75 -32.19
C GLU A 364 -4.30 10.89 -32.98
N ALA A 365 -5.03 11.77 -32.30
CA ALA A 365 -5.64 12.95 -32.92
C ALA A 365 -4.59 13.91 -33.50
N GLU A 366 -3.48 14.13 -32.79
CA GLU A 366 -2.35 14.94 -33.29
C GLU A 366 -1.68 14.28 -34.50
N MET A 367 -1.42 12.97 -34.43
CA MET A 367 -0.84 12.24 -35.55
C MET A 367 -1.74 12.32 -36.79
N ASN A 368 -3.06 12.17 -36.62
CA ASN A 368 -4.01 12.32 -37.72
C ASN A 368 -4.00 13.73 -38.31
N ARG A 369 -3.90 14.79 -37.48
CA ARG A 369 -3.76 16.18 -37.94
C ARG A 369 -2.47 16.41 -38.73
N ILE A 370 -1.34 15.86 -38.27
CA ILE A 370 -0.06 15.97 -38.98
C ILE A 370 -0.12 15.23 -40.33
N MET A 371 -0.68 14.02 -40.34
CA MET A 371 -0.80 13.21 -41.56
C MET A 371 -1.73 13.85 -42.59
N THR A 372 -2.86 14.43 -42.16
CA THR A 372 -3.76 15.17 -43.06
C THR A 372 -3.09 16.41 -43.64
N PHE A 373 -2.33 17.17 -42.84
CA PHE A 373 -1.55 18.32 -43.34
C PHE A 373 -0.49 17.90 -44.37
N LEU A 374 0.31 16.87 -44.07
CA LEU A 374 1.32 16.35 -44.99
C LEU A 374 0.68 15.84 -46.29
N THR A 375 -0.47 15.18 -46.19
CA THR A 375 -1.24 14.68 -47.33
C THR A 375 -1.75 15.85 -48.19
N LEU A 376 -2.25 16.91 -47.57
CA LEU A 376 -2.72 18.11 -48.26
C LEU A 376 -1.59 18.77 -49.04
N VAL A 377 -0.43 18.99 -48.40
CA VAL A 377 0.77 19.52 -49.06
C VAL A 377 1.17 18.62 -50.23
N SER A 378 1.19 17.30 -50.03
CA SER A 378 1.56 16.33 -51.07
C SER A 378 0.60 16.34 -52.27
N ILE A 379 -0.72 16.40 -52.04
CA ILE A 379 -1.72 16.45 -53.11
C ILE A 379 -1.59 17.72 -53.95
N ILE A 380 -1.19 18.84 -53.35
CA ILE A 380 -0.91 20.08 -54.07
C ILE A 380 0.40 19.93 -54.87
N PHE A 381 1.50 19.55 -54.22
CA PHE A 381 2.83 19.61 -54.85
C PHE A 381 3.16 18.45 -55.80
N ILE A 382 2.62 17.25 -55.63
CA ILE A 382 2.94 16.09 -56.49
C ILE A 382 2.57 16.36 -57.97
N PRO A 383 1.34 16.80 -58.30
CA PRO A 383 0.99 17.14 -59.68
C PRO A 383 1.79 18.33 -60.20
N LEU A 384 1.95 19.38 -59.38
CA LEU A 384 2.71 20.59 -59.72
C LEU A 384 4.16 20.27 -60.08
N THR A 385 4.83 19.44 -59.27
CA THR A 385 6.21 19.01 -59.51
C THR A 385 6.33 18.08 -60.71
N PHE A 386 5.37 17.18 -60.93
CA PHE A 386 5.30 16.36 -62.14
C PHE A 386 5.23 17.23 -63.40
N PHE A 387 4.36 18.24 -63.43
CA PHE A 387 4.25 19.16 -64.58
C PHE A 387 5.54 19.97 -64.77
N CYS A 388 6.14 20.48 -63.70
CA CYS A 388 7.43 21.18 -63.80
C CYS A 388 8.52 20.25 -64.36
N GLY A 389 8.57 19.00 -63.91
CA GLY A 389 9.50 17.99 -64.40
C GLY A 389 9.29 17.68 -65.89
N LEU A 390 8.04 17.51 -66.33
CA LEU A 390 7.69 17.24 -67.73
C LEU A 390 8.20 18.35 -68.68
N PHE A 391 8.02 19.61 -68.28
CA PHE A 391 8.50 20.76 -69.07
C PHE A 391 9.99 21.07 -68.88
N SER A 392 10.65 20.45 -67.90
CA SER A 392 12.12 20.52 -67.72
C SER A 392 12.88 19.55 -68.63
N MET A 393 12.19 18.68 -69.37
CA MET A 393 12.83 17.70 -70.25
C MET A 393 13.29 18.36 -71.56
N ASN A 394 14.51 18.04 -71.99
CA ASN A 394 15.13 18.57 -73.21
C ASN A 394 14.56 17.90 -74.49
N PHE A 395 13.28 18.15 -74.81
CA PHE A 395 12.66 17.72 -76.06
C PHE A 395 12.76 18.81 -77.13
N HIS A 396 13.05 18.40 -78.37
CA HIS A 396 13.26 19.33 -79.49
C HIS A 396 11.97 20.02 -79.98
N ASN A 397 10.79 19.42 -79.72
CA ASN A 397 9.50 19.94 -80.16
C ASN A 397 8.51 19.92 -78.99
N THR A 398 8.49 20.99 -78.19
CA THR A 398 7.53 21.20 -77.08
C THR A 398 6.55 22.31 -77.46
N PRO A 399 5.36 21.98 -77.99
CA PRO A 399 4.42 22.97 -78.56
C PRO A 399 4.07 24.15 -77.64
N PRO A 400 3.96 23.97 -76.30
CA PRO A 400 3.68 25.11 -75.41
C PRO A 400 4.88 26.05 -75.23
N LEU A 401 6.14 25.60 -75.32
CA LEU A 401 7.31 26.45 -75.06
C LEU A 401 7.76 27.26 -76.28
N THR A 402 7.39 26.86 -77.49
CA THR A 402 7.70 27.61 -78.71
C THR A 402 6.82 28.87 -78.88
N TRP A 403 5.77 29.01 -78.07
CA TRP A 403 4.84 30.14 -78.09
C TRP A 403 5.29 31.25 -77.12
N HIS A 404 5.29 32.52 -77.56
CA HIS A 404 5.80 33.65 -76.77
C HIS A 404 5.20 33.78 -75.35
N HIS A 405 3.95 33.37 -75.16
CA HIS A 405 3.25 33.44 -73.86
C HIS A 405 3.03 32.08 -73.19
N GLY A 406 3.55 30.98 -73.76
CA GLY A 406 3.24 29.63 -73.28
C GLY A 406 3.79 29.34 -71.88
N TYR A 407 4.93 29.94 -71.51
CA TYR A 407 5.45 29.88 -70.13
C TYR A 407 4.45 30.44 -69.10
N PHE A 408 3.88 31.62 -69.38
CA PHE A 408 2.89 32.24 -68.49
C PHE A 408 1.58 31.45 -68.43
N LEU A 409 1.16 30.85 -69.55
CA LEU A 409 -0.03 30.01 -69.62
C LEU A 409 0.10 28.76 -68.72
N ILE A 410 1.27 28.11 -68.71
CA ILE A 410 1.55 26.96 -67.83
C ILE A 410 1.49 27.38 -66.35
N LEU A 411 2.09 28.52 -65.99
CA LEU A 411 2.03 29.04 -64.61
C LEU A 411 0.58 29.31 -64.15
N VAL A 412 -0.27 29.85 -65.03
CA VAL A 412 -1.69 30.09 -64.71
C VAL A 412 -2.43 28.77 -64.51
N ILE A 413 -2.21 27.76 -65.36
CA ILE A 413 -2.82 26.43 -65.21
C ILE A 413 -2.40 25.77 -63.89
N LEU A 414 -1.11 25.84 -63.56
CA LEU A 414 -0.56 25.29 -62.32
C LEU A 414 -1.12 26.00 -61.08
N GLY A 415 -1.18 27.34 -61.11
CA GLY A 415 -1.79 28.14 -60.04
C GLY A 415 -3.28 27.85 -59.87
N ALA A 416 -4.03 27.74 -60.97
CA ALA A 416 -5.44 27.39 -60.95
C ALA A 416 -5.69 25.98 -60.38
N GLY A 417 -4.83 25.01 -60.71
CA GLY A 417 -4.89 23.66 -60.13
C GLY A 417 -4.65 23.64 -58.63
N ALA A 418 -3.66 24.40 -58.14
CA ALA A 418 -3.41 24.55 -56.71
C ALA A 418 -4.62 25.20 -55.99
N ILE A 419 -5.16 26.29 -56.52
CA ILE A 419 -6.35 26.96 -55.96
C ILE A 419 -7.56 26.03 -55.95
N PHE A 420 -7.76 25.26 -57.03
CA PHE A 420 -8.83 24.26 -57.12
C PHE A 420 -8.73 23.20 -56.02
N THR A 421 -7.55 22.62 -55.81
CA THR A 421 -7.36 21.62 -54.75
C THR A 421 -7.61 22.20 -53.35
N ILE A 422 -7.11 23.41 -53.05
CA ILE A 422 -7.33 24.08 -51.75
C ILE A 422 -8.83 24.37 -51.52
N THR A 423 -9.50 24.91 -52.53
CA THR A 423 -10.94 25.24 -52.43
C THR A 423 -11.80 23.98 -52.32
N TYR A 424 -11.45 22.91 -53.04
CA TYR A 424 -12.08 21.60 -52.92
C TYR A 424 -11.95 21.02 -51.50
N PHE A 425 -10.76 21.06 -50.91
CA PHE A 425 -10.55 20.56 -49.54
C PHE A 425 -11.20 21.41 -48.46
N LYS A 426 -11.25 22.74 -48.63
CA LYS A 426 -12.06 23.62 -47.78
C LYS A 426 -13.55 23.28 -47.85
N TRP A 427 -14.08 23.05 -49.06
CA TRP A 427 -15.49 22.69 -49.23
C TRP A 427 -15.85 21.35 -48.57
N LYS A 428 -14.89 20.41 -48.55
CA LYS A 428 -15.03 19.10 -47.89
C LYS A 428 -14.85 19.11 -46.37
N ASN A 429 -14.58 20.27 -45.75
CA ASN A 429 -14.23 20.44 -44.33
C ASN A 429 -13.00 19.60 -43.90
N TRP A 430 -12.05 19.41 -44.82
CA TRP A 430 -10.74 18.81 -44.50
C TRP A 430 -9.71 19.86 -44.08
N LEU A 431 -10.02 21.13 -44.34
CA LEU A 431 -9.35 22.37 -43.95
C LEU A 431 -10.35 23.18 -43.12
#